data_AF-A0A239K5K7-F1
#
_entry.id   AF-A0A239K5K7-F1
#
_cell.length_a   1.000
_cell.length_b   1.000
_cell.length_c   1.000
_cell.angle_alpha   90.00
_cell.angle_beta   90.00
_cell.angle_gamma   90.00
#
_symmetry.space_group_name_H-M   'P 1'
#
loop_
_entity.id
_entity.type
_entity.pdbx_description
1 polymer ?
#
loop_
_entity_poly.entity_id
_entity_poly.type
_entity_poly.pdbx_seq_one_letter_code
_entity_poly.pdbx_strand_id
1 'polypeptide(L)'
;MRSILFTSCLFIFIGVSAQGKLADRIYFGGGFGFSAGADQTNLSLSPQVGYKITEKFSAGVGISYQYVKIKQPSISINNYGWSLFTRYNIVQQFFAYSEFERLSFEYVTGVDPVRKERTGYNSLLIGGGYAEQLGGRASFSLMALYNVLYDETDFPRPYNSPWVIRAGIGVGIF
;
A
#
# COMPACT_ATOMS: atom_id res chain seq x y z
N MET A 1 19.98 -16.92 14.43
CA MET A 1 19.43 -15.56 14.60
C MET A 1 19.78 -14.74 13.36
N ARG A 2 18.82 -14.49 12.47
CA ARG A 2 18.96 -13.54 11.35
C ARG A 2 17.87 -12.48 11.51
N SER A 3 18.26 -11.36 12.10
CA SER A 3 17.51 -10.10 12.09
C SER A 3 17.52 -9.59 10.64
N ILE A 4 16.36 -9.51 9.98
CA ILE A 4 16.21 -8.81 8.69
C ILE A 4 14.87 -8.07 8.67
N LEU A 5 14.94 -6.82 9.12
CA LEU A 5 14.30 -5.62 8.61
C LEU A 5 12.76 -5.60 8.51
N PHE A 6 12.17 -4.97 9.52
CA PHE A 6 10.91 -4.22 9.41
C PHE A 6 11.03 -3.24 8.23
N THR A 7 10.46 -3.60 7.08
CA THR A 7 10.35 -2.70 5.93
C THR A 7 9.21 -1.73 6.23
N SER A 8 9.48 -0.76 7.09
CA SER A 8 8.59 0.38 7.32
C SER A 8 8.65 1.28 6.08
N CYS A 9 7.89 0.92 5.04
CA CYS A 9 7.63 1.82 3.93
C CYS A 9 6.79 2.99 4.43
N LEU A 10 7.38 4.19 4.45
CA LEU A 10 6.65 5.44 4.57
C LEU A 10 5.91 5.65 3.24
N PHE A 11 4.59 5.52 3.24
CA PHE A 11 3.77 5.75 2.06
C PHE A 11 3.27 7.19 2.07
N ILE A 12 3.79 8.06 1.21
CA ILE A 12 3.29 9.43 1.11
C ILE A 12 2.05 9.43 0.23
N PHE A 13 0.88 9.78 0.78
CA PHE A 13 -0.36 9.84 0.03
C PHE A 13 -0.60 11.20 -0.63
N ILE A 14 -0.95 11.25 -1.92
CA ILE A 14 -1.25 12.52 -2.61
C ILE A 14 -2.71 12.52 -3.03
N GLY A 15 -3.51 13.40 -2.41
CA GLY A 15 -4.97 13.50 -2.50
C GLY A 15 -5.46 14.62 -3.43
N VAL A 16 -5.76 14.37 -4.71
CA VAL A 16 -6.34 15.39 -5.61
C VAL A 16 -7.85 15.20 -5.69
N SER A 17 -8.65 16.20 -5.30
CA SER A 17 -10.11 16.21 -5.53
C SER A 17 -10.40 16.97 -6.83
N ALA A 18 -11.21 16.41 -7.72
CA ALA A 18 -11.67 17.09 -8.95
C ALA A 18 -12.98 17.86 -8.69
N GLN A 19 -13.24 18.96 -9.42
CA GLN A 19 -14.38 19.87 -9.19
C GLN A 19 -15.58 19.60 -10.14
N GLY A 20 -16.78 19.47 -9.57
CA GLY A 20 -18.09 19.31 -10.24
C GLY A 20 -19.02 18.32 -9.49
N LYS A 21 -20.35 18.44 -9.52
CA LYS A 21 -21.30 17.65 -8.66
C LYS A 21 -21.05 16.13 -8.51
N LEU A 22 -20.47 15.47 -9.53
CA LEU A 22 -20.01 14.07 -9.48
C LEU A 22 -18.50 13.94 -9.22
N ALA A 23 -17.71 14.90 -9.69
CA ALA A 23 -16.27 14.99 -9.48
C ALA A 23 -15.90 15.34 -8.02
N ASP A 24 -16.75 16.08 -7.30
CA ASP A 24 -16.59 16.42 -5.87
C ASP A 24 -16.64 15.18 -4.97
N ARG A 25 -17.21 14.08 -5.48
CA ARG A 25 -17.23 12.79 -4.80
C ARG A 25 -16.03 11.91 -5.17
N ILE A 26 -15.33 12.21 -6.26
CA ILE A 26 -14.13 11.47 -6.66
C ILE A 26 -12.90 12.15 -6.05
N TYR A 27 -12.13 11.39 -5.30
CA TYR A 27 -10.82 11.80 -4.84
C TYR A 27 -9.77 10.86 -5.40
N PHE A 28 -8.72 11.44 -5.97
CA PHE A 28 -7.51 10.72 -6.31
C PHE A 28 -6.63 10.71 -5.08
N GLY A 29 -6.09 9.56 -4.74
CA GLY A 29 -5.03 9.39 -3.76
C GLY A 29 -3.81 8.83 -4.46
N GLY A 30 -2.77 8.55 -3.70
CA GLY A 30 -1.72 7.66 -4.15
C GLY A 30 -0.80 7.33 -3.02
N GLY A 31 0.29 6.63 -3.26
CA GLY A 31 1.34 6.41 -2.29
C GLY A 31 2.66 6.46 -3.04
N PHE A 32 3.65 7.19 -2.53
CA PHE A 32 5.02 7.03 -2.99
C PHE A 32 5.88 6.60 -1.80
N GLY A 33 6.63 5.51 -1.99
CA GLY A 33 7.59 5.03 -1.01
C GLY A 33 8.92 4.77 -1.70
N PHE A 34 9.99 5.31 -1.14
CA PHE A 34 11.35 5.10 -1.62
C PHE A 34 12.23 4.70 -0.44
N SER A 35 13.03 3.66 -0.62
CA SER A 35 14.00 3.19 0.35
C SER A 35 15.27 2.75 -0.36
N ALA A 36 16.41 3.33 0.01
CA ALA A 36 17.71 2.93 -0.51
C ALA A 36 18.59 2.49 0.66
N GLY A 37 19.08 1.24 0.58
CA GLY A 37 20.02 0.65 1.51
C GLY A 37 21.34 0.27 0.83
N ALA A 38 22.29 -0.21 1.64
CA ALA A 38 23.59 -0.71 1.18
C ALA A 38 23.42 -1.81 0.13
N ASP A 39 22.45 -2.72 0.33
CA ASP A 39 22.28 -3.94 -0.46
C ASP A 39 21.04 -3.97 -1.36
N GLN A 40 20.09 -3.04 -1.17
CA GLN A 40 18.86 -2.98 -1.94
C GLN A 40 18.34 -1.56 -2.16
N THR A 41 17.64 -1.34 -3.28
CA THR A 41 16.86 -0.14 -3.56
C THR A 41 15.42 -0.55 -3.83
N ASN A 42 14.48 0.03 -3.10
CA ASN A 42 13.05 -0.21 -3.21
C ASN A 42 12.37 1.10 -3.61
N LEU A 43 11.57 1.04 -4.66
CA LEU A 43 10.73 2.12 -5.13
C LEU A 43 9.31 1.57 -5.21
N SER A 44 8.36 2.28 -4.65
CA SER A 44 6.95 1.90 -4.64
C SER A 44 6.10 3.09 -5.02
N LEU A 45 5.14 2.85 -5.90
CA LEU A 45 4.17 3.81 -6.38
C LEU A 45 2.79 3.14 -6.34
N SER A 46 1.85 3.75 -5.65
CA SER A 46 0.53 3.17 -5.45
C SER A 46 -0.59 4.20 -5.66
N PRO A 47 -0.83 4.68 -6.89
CA PRO A 47 -1.91 5.63 -7.16
C PRO A 47 -3.26 4.96 -6.92
N GLN A 48 -4.20 5.73 -6.38
CA GLN A 48 -5.53 5.22 -6.05
C GLN A 48 -6.60 6.24 -6.43
N VAL A 49 -7.79 5.76 -6.71
CA VAL A 49 -8.96 6.60 -6.93
C VAL A 49 -10.09 6.09 -6.06
N GLY A 50 -10.72 6.99 -5.32
CA GLY A 50 -11.84 6.70 -4.46
C GLY A 50 -13.05 7.56 -4.80
N TYR A 51 -14.21 7.05 -4.43
CA TYR A 51 -15.51 7.66 -4.60
C TYR A 51 -16.23 7.72 -3.23
N LYS A 52 -16.63 8.93 -2.83
CA LYS A 52 -17.44 9.22 -1.65
C LYS A 52 -18.90 8.81 -1.92
N ILE A 53 -19.25 7.59 -1.57
CA ILE A 53 -20.61 7.06 -1.67
C ILE A 53 -21.53 7.82 -0.71
N THR A 54 -21.07 8.05 0.52
CA THR A 54 -21.70 8.93 1.51
C THR A 54 -20.64 9.82 2.16
N GLU A 55 -21.05 10.77 3.01
CA GLU A 55 -20.13 11.62 3.79
C GLU A 55 -19.19 10.80 4.70
N LYS A 56 -19.63 9.60 5.10
CA LYS A 56 -18.85 8.71 5.99
C LYS A 56 -18.25 7.51 5.27
N PHE A 57 -18.81 7.09 4.14
CA PHE A 57 -18.41 5.87 3.44
C PHE A 57 -17.87 6.15 2.05
N SER A 58 -16.68 5.63 1.80
CA SER A 58 -15.99 5.75 0.53
C SER A 58 -15.50 4.38 0.07
N ALA A 59 -15.52 4.15 -1.24
CA ALA A 59 -14.93 2.97 -1.87
C ALA A 59 -14.00 3.40 -2.99
N GLY A 60 -13.00 2.59 -3.33
CA GLY A 60 -12.04 2.94 -4.35
C GLY A 60 -11.24 1.76 -4.86
N VAL A 61 -10.45 2.05 -5.88
CA VAL A 61 -9.49 1.13 -6.47
C VAL A 61 -8.11 1.75 -6.45
N GLY A 62 -7.12 0.91 -6.23
CA GLY A 62 -5.71 1.25 -6.29
C GLY A 62 -5.00 0.39 -7.32
N ILE A 63 -3.90 0.90 -7.85
CA ILE A 63 -2.87 0.07 -8.44
C ILE A 63 -1.61 0.25 -7.61
N SER A 64 -0.79 -0.79 -7.53
CA SER A 64 0.49 -0.75 -6.85
C SER A 64 1.58 -1.23 -7.80
N TYR A 65 2.71 -0.54 -7.79
CA TYR A 65 3.91 -0.92 -8.52
C TYR A 65 5.08 -0.80 -7.56
N GLN A 66 5.86 -1.88 -7.45
CA GLN A 66 7.03 -1.92 -6.60
C GLN A 66 8.21 -2.47 -7.38
N TYR A 67 9.26 -1.66 -7.47
CA TYR A 67 10.53 -1.99 -8.05
C TYR A 67 11.55 -2.24 -6.93
N VAL A 68 12.05 -3.47 -6.84
CA VAL A 68 13.10 -3.84 -5.89
C VAL A 68 14.34 -4.24 -6.67
N LYS A 69 15.45 -3.56 -6.42
CA LYS A 69 16.76 -3.87 -6.97
C LYS A 69 17.69 -4.31 -5.85
N ILE A 70 18.09 -5.57 -5.88
CA ILE A 70 19.14 -6.13 -5.03
C ILE A 70 20.47 -5.87 -5.75
N LYS A 71 21.48 -5.33 -5.05
CA LYS A 71 22.77 -4.99 -5.66
C LYS A 71 23.69 -6.20 -5.82
N GLN A 72 23.63 -7.15 -4.88
CA GLN A 72 24.49 -8.33 -4.87
C GLN A 72 23.69 -9.56 -4.41
N PRO A 73 23.31 -10.48 -5.31
CA PRO A 73 23.42 -10.41 -6.78
C PRO A 73 22.56 -9.30 -7.39
N SER A 74 22.96 -8.77 -8.57
CA SER A 74 22.25 -7.68 -9.28
C SER A 74 20.92 -8.14 -9.86
N ILE A 75 19.92 -8.32 -9.01
CA ILE A 75 18.59 -8.84 -9.35
C ILE A 75 17.59 -7.68 -9.25
N SER A 76 16.86 -7.46 -10.34
CA SER A 76 15.67 -6.62 -10.36
C SER A 76 14.41 -7.46 -10.25
N ILE A 77 13.51 -7.05 -9.37
CA ILE A 77 12.21 -7.63 -9.11
C ILE A 77 11.17 -6.54 -9.37
N ASN A 78 10.21 -6.83 -10.26
CA ASN A 78 9.10 -5.93 -10.55
C ASN A 78 7.82 -6.57 -10.05
N ASN A 79 7.23 -5.98 -9.01
CA ASN A 79 5.94 -6.37 -8.49
C ASN A 79 4.91 -5.35 -8.94
N TYR A 80 3.74 -5.84 -9.32
CA TYR A 80 2.59 -4.98 -9.60
C TYR A 80 1.35 -5.62 -9.03
N GLY A 81 0.42 -4.78 -8.62
CA GLY A 81 -0.83 -5.22 -8.03
C GLY A 81 -1.93 -4.24 -8.29
N TRP A 82 -3.12 -4.67 -7.93
CA TRP A 82 -4.28 -3.83 -7.86
C TRP A 82 -4.96 -4.06 -6.52
N SER A 83 -5.67 -3.06 -6.04
CA SER A 83 -6.44 -3.16 -4.82
C SER A 83 -7.83 -2.57 -4.96
N LEU A 84 -8.76 -3.10 -4.19
CA LEU A 84 -10.10 -2.58 -3.97
C LEU A 84 -10.17 -2.23 -2.49
N PHE A 85 -10.46 -0.98 -2.17
CA PHE A 85 -10.54 -0.56 -0.78
C PHE A 85 -11.86 0.12 -0.45
N THR A 86 -12.26 0.01 0.80
CA THR A 86 -13.37 0.73 1.37
C THR A 86 -12.95 1.37 2.68
N ARG A 87 -13.40 2.60 2.89
CA ARG A 87 -13.10 3.40 4.06
C ARG A 87 -14.41 3.89 4.67
N TYR A 88 -14.54 3.70 5.97
CA TYR A 88 -15.67 4.19 6.75
C TYR A 88 -15.19 5.10 7.88
N ASN A 89 -15.46 6.40 7.77
CA ASN A 89 -15.12 7.39 8.78
C ASN A 89 -16.12 7.27 9.95
N ILE A 90 -15.64 6.80 11.09
CA ILE A 90 -16.45 6.64 12.31
C ILE A 90 -16.63 8.02 12.95
N VAL A 91 -15.51 8.71 13.15
CA VAL A 91 -15.44 10.12 13.59
C VAL A 91 -14.46 10.87 12.70
N GLN A 92 -14.32 12.20 12.89
CA GLN A 92 -13.47 13.02 12.01
C GLN A 92 -12.02 12.53 11.92
N GLN A 93 -11.46 12.05 13.04
CA GLN A 93 -10.07 11.55 13.03
C GLN A 93 -9.94 10.05 12.82
N PHE A 94 -10.92 9.22 13.20
CA PHE A 94 -10.81 7.76 13.13
C PHE A 94 -11.65 7.17 12.00
N PHE A 95 -11.04 6.24 11.27
CA PHE A 95 -11.68 5.54 10.17
C PHE A 95 -11.41 4.03 10.23
N ALA A 96 -12.40 3.23 9.86
CA ALA A 96 -12.20 1.84 9.51
C ALA A 96 -11.78 1.75 8.04
N TYR A 97 -10.90 0.79 7.73
CA TYR A 97 -10.36 0.59 6.40
C TYR A 97 -10.28 -0.90 6.10
N SER A 98 -10.73 -1.28 4.92
CA SER A 98 -10.54 -2.62 4.39
C SER A 98 -10.08 -2.55 2.96
N GLU A 99 -9.13 -3.39 2.59
CA GLU A 99 -8.50 -3.42 1.28
C GLU A 99 -8.25 -4.87 0.87
N PHE A 100 -8.78 -5.23 -0.29
CA PHE A 100 -8.43 -6.45 -0.97
C PHE A 100 -7.36 -6.11 -2.01
N GLU A 101 -6.15 -6.62 -1.84
CA GLU A 101 -5.02 -6.42 -2.75
C GLU A 101 -4.66 -7.74 -3.43
N ARG A 102 -4.52 -7.70 -4.75
CA ARG A 102 -3.92 -8.78 -5.55
C ARG A 102 -2.56 -8.31 -6.01
N LEU A 103 -1.50 -8.89 -5.45
CA LEU A 103 -0.13 -8.59 -5.83
C LEU A 103 0.43 -9.72 -6.71
N SER A 104 0.94 -9.38 -7.88
CA SER A 104 1.74 -10.27 -8.69
C SER A 104 3.22 -9.96 -8.42
N PHE A 105 3.90 -10.87 -7.72
CA PHE A 105 5.30 -10.70 -7.35
C PHE A 105 6.18 -11.70 -8.10
N GLU A 106 7.38 -11.25 -8.47
CA GLU A 106 8.42 -12.13 -9.04
C GLU A 106 9.32 -12.62 -7.91
N TYR A 107 9.60 -13.91 -7.87
CA TYR A 107 10.61 -14.48 -6.97
C TYR A 107 11.63 -15.28 -7.77
N VAL A 108 12.86 -15.30 -7.27
CA VAL A 108 13.98 -15.97 -7.92
C VAL A 108 14.05 -17.40 -7.41
N THR A 109 13.80 -18.37 -8.29
CA THR A 109 13.78 -19.81 -7.97
C THR A 109 15.10 -20.52 -8.27
N GLY A 110 15.99 -19.88 -9.03
CA GLY A 110 17.32 -20.41 -9.33
C GLY A 110 18.32 -19.29 -9.58
N VAL A 111 19.58 -19.51 -9.20
CA VAL A 111 20.67 -18.54 -9.40
C VAL A 111 21.54 -18.90 -10.61
N ASP A 112 21.41 -20.12 -11.15
CA ASP A 112 22.07 -20.57 -12.39
C ASP A 112 21.27 -21.69 -13.11
N PRO A 113 20.61 -21.42 -14.25
CA PRO A 113 20.32 -20.08 -14.80
C PRO A 113 19.33 -19.31 -13.88
N VAL A 114 19.37 -17.97 -13.92
CA VAL A 114 18.43 -17.13 -13.16
C VAL A 114 17.00 -17.40 -13.65
N ARG A 115 16.24 -18.19 -12.88
CA ARG A 115 14.83 -18.46 -13.15
C ARG A 115 13.99 -17.55 -12.25
N LYS A 116 13.07 -16.83 -12.88
CA LYS A 116 12.08 -16.00 -12.21
C LYS A 116 10.73 -16.66 -12.40
N GLU A 117 10.05 -16.95 -11.30
CA GLU A 117 8.67 -17.37 -11.33
C GLU A 117 7.78 -16.26 -10.78
N ARG A 118 6.56 -16.18 -11.29
CA ARG A 118 5.58 -15.18 -10.89
C ARG A 118 4.39 -15.89 -10.24
N THR A 119 4.14 -15.53 -9.00
CA THR A 119 2.96 -16.00 -8.25
C THR A 119 2.10 -14.80 -7.89
N GLY A 120 0.79 -15.00 -7.91
CA GLY A 120 -0.18 -14.01 -7.45
C GLY A 120 -0.56 -14.26 -6.00
N TYR A 121 -0.35 -13.29 -5.14
CA TYR A 121 -0.75 -13.31 -3.73
C TYR A 121 -2.02 -12.48 -3.52
N ASN A 122 -2.96 -13.00 -2.74
CA ASN A 122 -4.15 -12.28 -2.30
C ASN A 122 -3.95 -11.82 -0.86
N SER A 123 -4.11 -10.54 -0.62
CA SER A 123 -4.15 -9.97 0.74
C SER A 123 -5.53 -9.38 0.98
N LEU A 124 -6.15 -9.72 2.11
CA LEU A 124 -7.36 -9.04 2.59
C LEU A 124 -7.01 -8.32 3.88
N LEU A 125 -6.68 -7.04 3.74
CA LEU A 125 -6.32 -6.16 4.83
C LEU A 125 -7.58 -5.58 5.44
N ILE A 126 -7.77 -5.76 6.74
CA ILE A 126 -8.88 -5.15 7.49
C ILE A 126 -8.31 -4.49 8.74
N GLY A 127 -8.73 -3.27 9.01
CA GLY A 127 -8.33 -2.58 10.22
C GLY A 127 -8.88 -1.16 10.26
N GLY A 128 -8.07 -0.25 10.76
CA GLY A 128 -8.46 1.13 10.91
C GLY A 128 -7.26 2.05 11.07
N GLY A 129 -7.55 3.34 11.06
CA GLY A 129 -6.54 4.36 11.18
C GLY A 129 -7.04 5.64 11.79
N TYR A 130 -6.07 6.47 12.11
CA TYR A 130 -6.19 7.83 12.57
C TYR A 130 -5.66 8.75 11.48
N ALA A 131 -6.43 9.76 11.10
CA ALA A 131 -6.00 10.81 10.20
C ALA A 131 -6.28 12.17 10.82
N GLU A 132 -5.29 13.06 10.77
CA GLU A 132 -5.36 14.40 11.33
C GLU A 132 -4.83 15.42 10.32
N GLN A 133 -5.45 16.59 10.29
CA GLN A 133 -4.97 17.69 9.46
C GLN A 133 -3.81 18.38 10.18
N LEU A 134 -2.64 18.40 9.56
CA LEU A 134 -1.45 19.07 10.12
C LEU A 134 -1.44 20.58 9.85
N GLY A 135 -2.42 21.09 9.08
CA GLY A 135 -2.56 22.49 8.69
C GLY A 135 -2.50 22.70 7.19
N GLY A 136 -3.27 23.67 6.68
CA GLY A 136 -3.36 23.97 5.26
C GLY A 136 -3.97 22.81 4.46
N ARG A 137 -3.29 22.36 3.41
CA ARG A 137 -3.71 21.22 2.57
C ARG A 137 -3.01 19.91 2.97
N ALA A 138 -2.33 19.87 4.11
CA ALA A 138 -1.58 18.70 4.56
C ALA A 138 -2.33 17.95 5.66
N SER A 139 -2.23 16.63 5.62
CA SER A 139 -2.77 15.70 6.61
C SER A 139 -1.75 14.63 6.91
N PHE A 140 -1.82 14.10 8.11
CA PHE A 140 -1.13 12.89 8.52
C PHE A 140 -2.14 11.77 8.67
N SER A 141 -1.73 10.55 8.37
CA SER A 141 -2.52 9.35 8.54
C SER A 141 -1.63 8.23 9.06
N LEU A 142 -2.18 7.48 10.00
CA LEU A 142 -1.60 6.27 10.56
C LEU A 142 -2.67 5.20 10.52
N MET A 143 -2.37 4.01 10.02
CA MET A 143 -3.29 2.90 9.99
C MET A 143 -2.60 1.61 10.40
N ALA A 144 -3.36 0.78 11.12
CA ALA A 144 -3.00 -0.57 11.46
C ALA A 144 -4.00 -1.50 10.77
N LEU A 145 -3.48 -2.38 9.93
CA LEU A 145 -4.25 -3.31 9.13
C LEU A 145 -3.79 -4.74 9.45
N TYR A 146 -4.74 -5.66 9.49
CA TYR A 146 -4.50 -7.07 9.67
C TYR A 146 -4.86 -7.81 8.39
N ASN A 147 -3.93 -8.61 7.87
CA ASN A 147 -4.16 -9.45 6.71
C ASN A 147 -4.87 -10.74 7.13
N VAL A 148 -6.17 -10.82 6.83
CA VAL A 148 -7.02 -11.98 7.17
C VAL A 148 -6.68 -13.20 6.33
N LEU A 149 -6.24 -12.98 5.08
CA LEU A 149 -5.80 -14.05 4.18
C LEU A 149 -4.32 -14.43 4.40
N TYR A 150 -3.74 -14.06 5.54
CA TYR A 150 -2.38 -14.45 5.87
C TYR A 150 -2.33 -15.93 6.20
N ASP A 151 -1.62 -16.69 5.38
CA ASP A 151 -1.32 -18.10 5.63
C ASP A 151 0.18 -18.26 5.90
N GLU A 152 0.51 -18.77 7.08
CA GLU A 152 1.90 -19.03 7.47
C GLU A 152 2.56 -20.15 6.64
N THR A 153 1.76 -20.98 5.96
CA THR A 153 2.19 -22.15 5.19
C THR A 153 2.39 -21.86 3.69
N ASP A 154 1.94 -20.71 3.19
CA ASP A 154 2.10 -20.31 1.79
C ASP A 154 3.51 -19.73 1.57
N PHE A 155 4.37 -20.52 0.92
CA PHE A 155 5.74 -20.12 0.57
C PHE A 155 5.91 -20.22 -0.95
N PRO A 156 6.35 -19.16 -1.64
CA PRO A 156 6.92 -17.90 -1.14
C PRO A 156 5.88 -16.83 -0.77
N ARG A 157 6.17 -16.02 0.27
CA ARG A 157 5.29 -14.96 0.76
C ARG A 157 5.91 -13.56 0.65
N PRO A 158 5.13 -12.53 0.25
CA PRO A 158 5.61 -11.15 0.20
C PRO A 158 5.62 -10.46 1.58
N TYR A 159 4.87 -10.97 2.57
CA TYR A 159 4.76 -10.38 3.91
C TYR A 159 5.29 -11.33 5.01
N ASN A 160 6.14 -10.81 5.89
CA ASN A 160 6.67 -11.56 7.04
C ASN A 160 5.79 -11.49 8.30
N SER A 161 4.71 -10.72 8.25
CA SER A 161 3.79 -10.51 9.37
C SER A 161 2.37 -10.34 8.83
N PRO A 162 1.33 -10.85 9.54
CA PRO A 162 -0.06 -10.55 9.21
C PRO A 162 -0.41 -9.08 9.49
N TRP A 163 0.36 -8.40 10.37
CA TRP A 163 0.15 -7.00 10.69
C TRP A 163 0.88 -6.08 9.72
N VAL A 164 0.13 -5.15 9.15
CA VAL A 164 0.61 -4.11 8.24
C VAL A 164 0.33 -2.75 8.87
N ILE A 165 1.39 -2.05 9.26
CA ILE A 165 1.30 -0.68 9.76
C ILE A 165 1.70 0.26 8.63
N ARG A 166 0.85 1.23 8.31
CA ARG A 166 1.17 2.27 7.31
C ARG A 166 1.04 3.63 7.95
N ALA A 167 2.05 4.46 7.74
CA ALA A 167 1.99 5.88 8.05
C ALA A 167 2.17 6.65 6.74
N GLY A 168 1.45 7.76 6.61
CA GLY A 168 1.48 8.55 5.40
C GLY A 168 1.01 9.97 5.59
N ILE A 169 1.58 10.87 4.79
CA ILE A 169 1.18 12.26 4.72
C ILE A 169 0.30 12.41 3.50
N GLY A 170 -0.93 12.92 3.67
CA GLY A 170 -1.89 13.24 2.62
C GLY A 170 -1.81 14.72 2.25
N VAL A 171 -1.73 15.06 0.96
CA VAL A 171 -1.94 16.46 0.49
C VAL A 171 -3.29 16.56 -0.20
N GLY A 172 -4.26 17.30 0.35
CA GLY A 172 -5.61 17.44 -0.21
C GLY A 172 -6.53 18.37 0.61
N ILE A 173 -7.68 18.72 0.03
CA ILE A 173 -8.77 19.46 0.70
C ILE A 173 -9.78 18.38 1.11
N PHE A 174 -9.96 18.13 2.41
CA PHE A 174 -10.79 17.03 2.93
C PHE A 174 -12.28 17.38 2.96
#